data_AF-A0A944Z646-F1
#
_entry.id   AF-A0A944Z646-F1
#
_cell.length_a   1.000
_cell.length_b   1.000
_cell.length_c   1.000
_cell.angle_alpha   90.00
_cell.angle_beta   90.00
_cell.angle_gamma   90.00
#
_symmetry.space_group_name_H-M   'P 1'
#
loop_
_entity.id
_entity.type
_entity.pdbx_description
1 polymer ?
#
loop_
_entity_poly.entity_id
_entity_poly.type
_entity_poly.pdbx_seq_one_letter_code
_entity_poly.pdbx_strand_id
1 'polypeptide(L)'
;MAVTYYFRCPVCGEYPVTTETFIKFTTGEIWQSVEDALNQGAHCAVVEFDEKCPRCVIEQKWHLKSTIKILWPKGMRRGNL
;
A
#
# COMPACT_ATOMS: atom_id res chain seq x y z
N MET A 1 2.62 17.65 -0.90
CA MET A 1 1.85 16.90 0.11
C MET A 1 2.64 15.65 0.45
N ALA A 2 2.78 15.31 1.72
CA ALA A 2 3.48 14.07 2.09
C ALA A 2 2.58 12.86 1.76
N VAL A 3 3.08 11.96 0.93
CA VAL A 3 2.39 10.69 0.65
C VAL A 3 2.43 9.83 1.89
N THR A 4 1.29 9.28 2.28
CA THR A 4 1.20 8.40 3.45
C THR A 4 1.02 6.94 3.01
N TYR A 5 1.78 6.03 3.60
CA TYR A 5 1.70 4.60 3.32
C TYR A 5 1.18 3.86 4.54
N TYR A 6 0.23 2.95 4.34
CA TYR A 6 -0.34 2.14 5.41
C TYR A 6 -0.36 0.66 5.06
N PHE A 7 -0.17 -0.15 6.08
CA PHE A 7 -0.39 -1.58 6.04
C PHE A 7 -1.60 -1.91 6.90
N ARG A 8 -2.53 -2.69 6.34
CA ARG A 8 -3.72 -3.15 7.03
C ARG A 8 -3.67 -4.65 7.18
N CYS A 9 -3.57 -5.09 8.43
CA CYS A 9 -3.58 -6.49 8.83
C CYS A 9 -4.93 -6.82 9.47
N PRO A 10 -5.55 -7.98 9.17
CA PRO A 10 -6.76 -8.41 9.86
C PRO A 10 -6.47 -8.80 11.33
N VAL A 11 -5.21 -9.11 11.67
CA VAL A 11 -4.80 -9.51 13.03
C VAL A 11 -4.39 -8.32 13.91
N CYS A 12 -3.52 -7.43 13.43
CA CYS A 12 -2.98 -6.33 14.23
C CYS A 12 -3.49 -4.94 13.81
N GLY A 13 -4.45 -4.88 12.88
CA GLY A 13 -5.06 -3.64 12.41
C GLY A 13 -4.22 -2.87 11.40
N GLU A 14 -4.61 -1.61 11.19
CA GLU A 14 -3.94 -0.68 10.29
C GLU A 14 -2.83 0.09 11.01
N TYR A 15 -1.67 0.23 10.35
CA TYR A 15 -0.55 0.98 10.88
C TYR A 15 0.23 1.68 9.76
N PRO A 16 0.79 2.88 10.03
CA PRO A 16 1.61 3.59 9.06
C PRO A 16 2.94 2.87 8.85
N VAL A 17 3.46 2.97 7.63
CA VAL A 17 4.77 2.43 7.25
C VAL A 17 5.60 3.46 6.51
N THR A 18 6.92 3.31 6.55
CA THR A 18 7.82 4.13 5.73
C THR A 18 7.75 3.69 4.27
N THR A 19 8.11 4.60 3.35
CA THR A 19 8.23 4.28 1.92
C THR A 19 9.15 3.08 1.67
N GLU A 20 10.29 3.01 2.37
CA GLU A 20 11.23 1.88 2.24
C GLU A 20 10.60 0.55 2.67
N THR A 21 9.83 0.54 3.76
CA THR A 21 9.10 -0.64 4.22
C THR A 21 8.04 -1.04 3.21
N PHE A 22 7.31 -0.07 2.67
CA PHE A 22 6.28 -0.30 1.66
C PHE A 22 6.89 -0.98 0.43
N ILE A 23 7.93 -0.37 -0.17
CA ILE A 23 8.64 -0.90 -1.35
C ILE A 23 9.15 -2.31 -1.09
N LYS A 24 9.73 -2.57 0.09
CA LYS A 24 10.28 -3.89 0.44
C LYS A 24 9.25 -5.01 0.42
N PHE A 25 8.01 -4.74 0.79
CA PHE A 25 6.95 -5.74 0.90
C PHE A 25 5.95 -5.72 -0.25
N THR A 26 6.10 -4.78 -1.19
CA THR A 26 5.37 -4.78 -2.46
C THR A 26 6.22 -5.34 -3.58
N THR A 27 5.62 -6.03 -4.55
CA THR A 27 6.34 -6.41 -5.78
C THR A 27 6.64 -5.17 -6.63
N GLY A 28 7.62 -5.27 -7.54
CA GLY A 28 7.98 -4.16 -8.43
C GLY A 28 6.80 -3.66 -9.29
N GLU A 29 5.97 -4.55 -9.81
CA GLU A 29 4.77 -4.19 -10.61
C GLU A 29 3.74 -3.42 -9.79
N ILE A 30 3.55 -3.84 -8.54
CA ILE A 30 2.69 -3.16 -7.58
C ILE A 30 3.22 -1.75 -7.30
N TRP A 31 4.52 -1.66 -7.00
CA TRP A 31 5.14 -0.39 -6.66
C TRP A 31 5.00 0.60 -7.82
N GLN A 32 5.22 0.16 -9.05
CA GLN A 32 5.04 0.98 -10.24
C GLN A 32 3.61 1.52 -10.35
N SER A 33 2.61 0.66 -10.12
CA SER A 33 1.20 1.07 -10.15
C SER A 33 0.86 2.10 -9.06
N VAL A 34 1.48 1.98 -7.89
CA VAL A 34 1.34 2.97 -6.81
C VAL A 34 2.01 4.27 -7.20
N GLU A 35 3.25 4.23 -7.69
CA GLU A 35 4.00 5.39 -8.14
C GLU A 35 3.26 6.17 -9.23
N ASP A 36 2.72 5.48 -10.23
CA ASP A 36 1.93 6.11 -11.30
C ASP A 36 0.71 6.83 -10.74
N ALA A 37 0.02 6.25 -9.77
CA ALA A 37 -1.13 6.89 -9.16
C ALA A 37 -0.74 8.08 -8.27
N LEU A 38 0.40 7.99 -7.56
CA LEU A 38 0.94 9.11 -6.79
C LEU A 38 1.34 10.27 -7.69
N ASN A 39 1.96 9.98 -8.84
CA ASN A 39 2.28 10.99 -9.87
C ASN A 39 1.02 11.65 -10.45
N GLN A 40 -0.10 10.92 -10.50
CA GLN A 40 -1.40 11.45 -10.91
C GLN A 40 -2.12 12.23 -9.80
N GLY A 41 -1.58 12.29 -8.58
CA GLY A 41 -2.12 13.08 -7.47
C GLY A 41 -2.79 12.28 -6.36
N ALA A 42 -2.66 10.94 -6.35
CA ALA A 42 -3.00 10.16 -5.17
C ALA A 42 -2.13 10.59 -3.98
N HIS A 43 -2.72 10.63 -2.79
CA HIS A 43 -2.03 11.08 -1.57
C HIS A 43 -1.71 9.94 -0.58
N CYS A 44 -2.26 8.75 -0.81
CA CYS A 44 -2.12 7.65 0.12
C CYS A 44 -2.28 6.29 -0.60
N ALA A 45 -1.46 5.33 -0.18
CA ALA A 45 -1.53 3.94 -0.62
C ALA A 45 -1.62 3.01 0.59
N VAL A 46 -2.53 2.05 0.52
CA VAL A 46 -2.80 1.06 1.57
C VAL A 46 -2.62 -0.33 1.00
N VAL A 47 -1.76 -1.14 1.62
CA VAL A 47 -1.65 -2.57 1.36
C VAL A 47 -2.48 -3.30 2.40
N GLU A 48 -3.54 -3.97 1.96
CA GLU A 48 -4.36 -4.85 2.79
C GLU A 48 -3.86 -6.29 2.64
N PHE A 49 -3.50 -6.91 3.75
CA PHE A 49 -3.09 -8.32 3.78
C PHE A 49 -4.32 -9.20 3.99
N ASP A 50 -4.42 -10.30 3.24
CA ASP A 50 -5.57 -11.20 3.34
C ASP A 50 -5.55 -12.01 4.66
N GLU A 51 -4.36 -12.36 5.17
CA GLU A 51 -4.20 -13.24 6.32
C GLU A 51 -3.40 -12.61 7.46
N LYS A 52 -2.10 -12.36 7.26
CA LYS A 52 -1.23 -11.79 8.29
C LYS A 52 -0.22 -10.85 7.64
N CYS A 53 0.06 -9.73 8.28
CA CYS A 53 1.09 -8.81 7.81
C CYS A 53 2.50 -9.28 8.22
N PRO A 54 3.57 -8.71 7.64
CA PRO A 54 4.96 -9.00 8.00
C PRO A 54 5.31 -8.76 9.48
N ARG A 55 4.52 -7.97 10.21
CA ARG A 55 4.70 -7.77 11.66
C ARG A 55 4.15 -8.95 12.46
N CYS A 56 3.09 -9.61 11.98
CA CYS A 56 2.43 -10.73 12.65
C CYS A 56 3.09 -12.08 12.33
N VAL A 57 3.92 -12.14 11.29
CA VAL A 57 4.60 -13.37 10.87
C VAL A 57 6.10 -13.17 10.98
N ILE A 58 6.77 -14.01 11.76
CA ILE A 58 8.21 -13.92 12.02
C ILE A 58 9.03 -14.64 10.93
N GLU A 59 8.41 -15.49 10.10
CA GLU A 59 9.10 -16.28 9.06
C GLU A 59 8.96 -15.67 7.66
N GLN A 60 10.10 -15.46 6.99
CA GLN A 60 10.25 -14.69 5.74
C GLN A 60 9.90 -15.46 4.44
N LYS A 61 9.21 -16.60 4.50
CA LYS A 61 8.82 -17.40 3.33
C LYS A 61 7.31 -17.34 3.08
N TRP A 62 6.78 -16.23 2.55
CA TRP A 62 5.35 -16.13 2.30
C TRP A 62 5.01 -15.59 0.91
N HIS A 63 4.08 -16.28 0.25
CA HIS A 63 3.24 -15.74 -0.82
C HIS A 63 2.09 -14.97 -0.17
N LEU A 64 2.37 -13.74 0.26
CA LEU A 64 1.34 -12.88 0.85
C LEU A 64 0.37 -12.43 -0.23
N LYS A 65 -0.85 -12.98 -0.22
CA LYS A 65 -1.96 -12.35 -0.93
C LYS A 65 -2.24 -11.02 -0.25
N SER A 66 -2.14 -9.96 -1.04
CA SER A 66 -2.41 -8.62 -0.60
C SER A 66 -3.10 -7.84 -1.71
N THR A 67 -3.99 -6.94 -1.30
CA THR A 67 -4.73 -6.04 -2.18
C THR A 67 -4.28 -4.62 -1.91
N ILE A 68 -4.22 -3.79 -2.95
CA ILE A 68 -3.76 -2.41 -2.82
C ILE A 68 -4.87 -1.44 -3.13
N LYS A 69 -5.06 -0.51 -2.19
CA LYS A 69 -6.02 0.58 -2.28
C LYS A 69 -5.27 1.88 -2.38
N ILE A 70 -5.61 2.65 -3.41
CA ILE A 70 -5.06 3.96 -3.64
C ILE A 70 -6.15 4.99 -3.32
N LEU A 71 -5.84 5.90 -2.41
CA LEU A 71 -6.76 6.93 -1.98
C LEU A 71 -6.44 8.24 -2.69
N TRP A 72 -7.49 8.87 -3.19
CA TRP A 72 -7.42 10.12 -3.92
C TRP A 72 -8.04 11.22 -3.05
N PRO A 73 -7.48 12.44 -3.08
CA PRO A 73 -8.10 13.56 -2.40
C PRO A 73 -9.51 13.80 -2.96
N LYS A 74 -10.45 14.16 -2.07
CA LYS A 74 -11.84 14.46 -2.45
C LYS A 74 -11.85 15.51 -3.56
N GLY A 75 -12.39 15.15 -4.73
CA GLY A 75 -12.49 16.03 -5.90
C GLY A 75 -11.65 15.60 -7.11
N MET A 76 -10.67 14.71 -6.96
CA MET A 76 -10.00 14.09 -8.10
C MET A 76 -10.87 12.97 -8.68
N ARG A 77 -11.50 13.20 -9.83
CA ARG A 77 -12.18 12.14 -10.60
C ARG A 77 -11.14 11.37 -11.41
N ARG A 78 -11.20 10.04 -11.32
CA ARG A 78 -10.63 9.06 -12.26
C ARG A 78 -11.23 9.32 -13.66
N GLY A 79 -10.77 10.33 -14.39
CA GLY A 79 -11.42 10.71 -15.65
C GLY A 79 -10.92 11.95 -16.38
N ASN A 80 -9.78 12.53 -15.99
CA ASN A 80 -9.05 13.49 -16.83
C ASN A 80 -7.64 12.96 -17.10
N LEU A 81 -7.58 11.76 -17.69
CA LEU A 81 -6.47 11.30 -18.51
C LEU A 81 -6.99 11.30 -19.95
#